data_AF-A0A7G8Q1U5-F1
#
_entry.id   AF-A0A7G8Q1U5-F1
#
_cell.length_a   1.000
_cell.length_b   1.000
_cell.length_c   1.000
_cell.angle_alpha   90.00
_cell.angle_beta   90.00
_cell.angle_gamma   90.00
#
_symmetry.space_group_name_H-M   'P 1'
#
loop_
_entity.id
_entity.type
_entity.pdbx_description
1 polymer ?
#
loop_
_entity_poly.entity_id
_entity_poly.type
_entity_poly.pdbx_seq_one_letter_code
_entity_poly.pdbx_strand_id
1 'polypeptide(L)'
;MKTVWSVWFVGLLGLAWCAGVQAQRVVDARPDQCREPSHGFFCSAASPEDINDLKDYITHRWRRVKATIDEDRRRMRLYLDPNARTAYDNEFNPSVSIPQYKQCADCEEFDNRITEIIDNGCHAWKDGSIHCYVEIRSESVPVRPANAAKKQFVSPVSYEEVIDPAGKPAIAIFSDGTQILDDNQPSMADCLRAAADGDGCSR
;
A
#
# COMPACT_ATOMS: atom_id res chain seq x y z
N MET A 1 15.27 1.27 68.20
CA MET A 1 14.29 0.75 67.23
C MET A 1 14.85 0.99 65.84
N LYS A 2 15.04 -0.08 65.07
CA LYS A 2 15.88 -0.14 63.88
C LYS A 2 15.01 -0.31 62.61
N THR A 3 15.40 0.48 61.61
CA THR A 3 15.30 0.28 60.15
C THR A 3 13.95 0.34 59.42
N VAL A 4 13.92 1.31 58.49
CA VAL A 4 13.16 1.42 57.22
C VAL A 4 13.56 0.27 56.26
N TRP A 5 13.04 0.24 55.02
CA TRP A 5 13.10 -0.74 53.91
C TRP A 5 11.74 -1.49 53.81
N SER A 6 10.98 -1.57 52.70
CA SER A 6 11.25 -1.54 51.26
C SER A 6 9.92 -1.33 50.50
N VAL A 7 9.84 -0.42 49.53
CA VAL A 7 9.98 -0.62 48.06
C VAL A 7 8.61 -0.66 47.36
N TRP A 8 8.42 0.38 46.56
CA TRP A 8 7.47 0.50 45.47
C TRP A 8 7.71 -0.60 44.43
N PHE A 9 6.67 -1.36 44.07
CA PHE A 9 6.60 -2.09 42.81
C PHE A 9 5.31 -1.66 42.10
N VAL A 10 5.39 -0.54 41.40
CA VAL A 10 4.44 -0.16 40.37
C VAL A 10 5.18 -0.27 39.04
N GLY A 11 4.61 -1.05 38.12
CA GLY A 11 4.84 -0.90 36.69
C GLY A 11 6.05 -1.62 36.15
N LEU A 12 5.83 -2.81 35.56
CA LEU A 12 6.61 -3.32 34.42
C LEU A 12 5.98 -4.61 33.81
N LEU A 13 4.65 -4.73 33.76
CA LEU A 13 3.97 -5.86 33.10
C LEU A 13 2.91 -5.45 32.06
N GLY A 14 2.66 -4.15 31.86
CA GLY A 14 1.55 -3.69 31.01
C GLY A 14 1.89 -3.46 29.53
N LEU A 15 3.16 -3.45 29.13
CA LEU A 15 3.56 -3.01 27.78
C LEU A 15 3.84 -4.14 26.79
N ALA A 16 3.94 -5.40 27.24
CA ALA A 16 4.11 -6.56 26.37
C ALA A 16 2.78 -7.21 25.93
N TRP A 17 1.65 -6.80 26.53
CA TRP A 17 0.35 -7.44 26.31
C TRP A 17 -0.46 -6.86 25.15
N CYS A 18 -0.18 -5.65 24.68
CA CYS A 18 -0.96 -5.07 23.57
C CYS A 18 -0.47 -5.53 22.18
N ALA A 19 0.83 -5.81 22.06
CA ALA A 19 1.47 -6.15 20.78
C ALA A 19 1.03 -7.55 20.30
N GLY A 20 1.01 -8.55 21.18
CA GLY A 20 0.58 -9.91 20.85
C GLY A 20 -0.92 -10.08 20.56
N VAL A 21 -1.77 -9.09 20.86
CA VAL A 21 -3.23 -9.21 20.70
C VAL A 21 -3.66 -9.05 19.24
N GLN A 22 -2.93 -8.28 18.43
CA GLN A 22 -3.31 -8.06 17.03
C GLN A 22 -2.95 -9.27 16.16
N ALA A 23 -1.72 -9.79 16.24
CA ALA A 23 -1.35 -11.06 15.61
C ALA A 23 -2.28 -12.17 16.04
N GLN A 24 -2.54 -12.32 17.34
CA GLN A 24 -3.40 -13.40 17.82
C GLN A 24 -4.82 -13.26 17.27
N ARG A 25 -5.37 -12.05 17.17
CA ARG A 25 -6.69 -11.83 16.56
C ARG A 25 -6.73 -12.17 15.07
N VAL A 26 -5.66 -11.87 14.34
CA VAL A 26 -5.55 -12.21 12.92
C VAL A 26 -5.41 -13.73 12.74
N VAL A 27 -4.55 -14.37 13.54
CA VAL A 27 -4.38 -15.83 13.57
C VAL A 27 -5.67 -16.53 13.98
N ASP A 28 -6.38 -16.03 14.99
CA ASP A 28 -7.67 -16.56 15.45
C ASP A 28 -8.76 -16.36 14.38
N ALA A 29 -8.69 -15.28 13.61
CA ALA A 29 -9.61 -15.02 12.50
C ALA A 29 -9.34 -15.90 11.28
N ARG A 30 -8.09 -16.39 11.09
CA ARG A 30 -7.65 -17.19 9.92
C ARG A 30 -6.73 -18.36 10.31
N PRO A 31 -7.20 -19.30 11.15
CA PRO A 31 -6.36 -20.34 11.75
C PRO A 31 -5.86 -21.39 10.74
N ASP A 32 -6.46 -21.46 9.55
CA ASP A 32 -6.10 -22.35 8.44
C ASP A 32 -4.97 -21.79 7.56
N GLN A 33 -4.69 -20.49 7.65
CA GLN A 33 -3.73 -19.79 6.79
C GLN A 33 -2.37 -19.58 7.46
N CYS A 34 -2.28 -19.73 8.77
CA CYS A 34 -1.07 -19.55 9.55
C CYS A 34 -0.59 -20.89 10.14
N ARG A 35 0.68 -21.25 9.89
CA ARG A 35 1.36 -22.33 10.63
C ARG A 35 2.45 -21.75 11.52
N GLU A 36 2.57 -22.28 12.74
CA GLU A 36 3.77 -22.16 13.56
C GLU A 36 4.84 -23.15 13.09
N PRO A 37 5.93 -22.72 12.44
CA PRO A 37 7.20 -23.43 12.54
C PRO A 37 8.03 -22.86 13.70
N SER A 38 9.01 -23.65 14.14
CA SER A 38 9.90 -23.40 15.28
C SER A 38 10.73 -22.11 15.25
N HIS A 39 10.56 -21.25 14.23
CA HIS A 39 11.34 -20.02 14.00
C HIS A 39 10.51 -18.80 13.55
N GLY A 40 9.18 -18.79 13.76
CA GLY A 40 8.30 -17.64 13.45
C GLY A 40 7.11 -18.04 12.59
N PHE A 41 5.95 -17.40 12.78
CA PHE A 41 4.73 -17.72 12.05
C PHE A 41 4.87 -17.34 10.57
N PHE A 42 4.61 -18.31 9.68
CA PHE A 42 4.42 -18.07 8.25
C PHE A 42 2.94 -18.25 7.96
N CYS A 43 2.28 -17.16 7.54
CA CYS A 43 0.94 -17.22 7.01
C CYS A 43 1.02 -17.22 5.47
N SER A 44 0.31 -18.15 4.83
CA SER A 44 0.25 -18.27 3.37
C SER A 44 -1.14 -17.90 2.86
N ALA A 45 -1.17 -17.27 1.67
CA ALA A 45 -2.32 -16.84 0.89
C ALA A 45 -3.03 -15.63 1.51
N ALA A 46 -2.74 -14.44 0.96
CA ALA A 46 -3.65 -13.30 1.04
C ALA A 46 -5.09 -13.79 0.80
N SER A 47 -6.00 -13.50 1.73
CA SER A 47 -7.38 -13.97 1.61
C SER A 47 -8.04 -13.38 0.34
N PRO A 48 -9.14 -13.97 -0.15
CA PRO A 48 -9.87 -13.40 -1.28
C PRO A 48 -10.29 -11.94 -1.06
N GLU A 49 -10.53 -11.53 0.19
CA GLU A 49 -10.88 -10.16 0.56
C GLU A 49 -9.65 -9.24 0.43
N ASP A 50 -8.51 -9.63 0.98
CA ASP A 50 -7.27 -8.86 0.86
C ASP A 50 -6.85 -8.71 -0.61
N ILE A 51 -7.02 -9.76 -1.40
CA ILE A 51 -6.77 -9.72 -2.85
C ILE A 51 -7.69 -8.69 -3.55
N ASN A 52 -8.94 -8.55 -3.13
CA ASN A 52 -9.84 -7.54 -3.69
C ASN A 52 -9.43 -6.13 -3.27
N ASP A 53 -9.04 -5.94 -2.01
CA ASP A 53 -8.57 -4.65 -1.49
C ASP A 53 -7.26 -4.22 -2.17
N LEU A 54 -6.32 -5.15 -2.36
CA LEU A 54 -5.08 -4.94 -3.10
C LEU A 54 -5.35 -4.54 -4.56
N LYS A 55 -6.35 -5.17 -5.21
CA LYS A 55 -6.76 -4.81 -6.57
C LYS A 55 -7.36 -3.41 -6.64
N ASP A 56 -8.24 -3.06 -5.70
CA ASP A 56 -8.86 -1.74 -5.63
C ASP A 56 -7.80 -0.66 -5.40
N TYR A 57 -6.90 -0.89 -4.43
CA TYR A 57 -5.76 -0.03 -4.17
C TYR A 57 -4.91 0.22 -5.42
N ILE A 58 -4.39 -0.83 -6.07
CA ILE A 58 -3.52 -0.70 -7.26
C ILE A 58 -4.25 -0.02 -8.41
N THR A 59 -5.52 -0.34 -8.61
CA THR A 59 -6.33 0.29 -9.66
C THR A 59 -6.42 1.79 -9.45
N HIS A 60 -6.77 2.24 -8.25
CA HIS A 60 -6.89 3.66 -7.92
C HIS A 60 -5.54 4.38 -7.78
N ARG A 61 -4.48 3.66 -7.38
CA ARG A 61 -3.10 4.16 -7.34
C ARG A 61 -2.57 4.49 -8.73
N TRP A 62 -2.86 3.64 -9.72
CA TRP A 62 -2.30 3.75 -11.07
C TRP A 62 -3.20 4.43 -12.09
N ARG A 63 -4.53 4.35 -11.95
CA ARG A 63 -5.44 5.04 -12.86
C ARG A 63 -5.08 6.52 -12.97
N ARG A 64 -5.07 7.00 -14.21
CA ARG A 64 -4.82 8.39 -14.62
C ARG A 64 -5.93 8.79 -15.57
N VAL A 65 -7.08 9.15 -15.02
CA VAL A 65 -8.22 9.66 -15.80
C VAL A 65 -8.66 10.95 -15.13
N LYS A 66 -8.65 12.06 -15.88
CA LYS A 66 -8.89 13.41 -15.33
C LYS A 66 -10.24 13.52 -14.64
N ALA A 67 -11.24 12.82 -15.16
CA ALA A 67 -12.60 12.81 -14.61
C ALA A 67 -12.71 12.12 -13.24
N THR A 68 -11.81 11.19 -12.92
CA THR A 68 -11.89 10.36 -11.69
C THR A 68 -10.72 10.56 -10.73
N ILE A 69 -9.69 11.31 -11.12
CA ILE A 69 -8.41 11.37 -10.42
C ILE A 69 -8.50 11.75 -8.94
N ASP A 70 -9.39 12.67 -8.54
CA ASP A 70 -9.56 13.02 -7.12
C ASP A 70 -10.14 11.87 -6.32
N GLU A 71 -11.16 11.20 -6.87
CA GLU A 71 -11.79 10.05 -6.23
C GLU A 71 -10.83 8.87 -6.16
N ASP A 72 -10.04 8.63 -7.22
CA ASP A 72 -9.00 7.61 -7.23
C ASP A 72 -7.97 7.87 -6.12
N ARG A 73 -7.51 9.11 -5.94
CA ARG A 73 -6.59 9.46 -4.84
C ARG A 73 -7.22 9.40 -3.47
N ARG A 74 -8.50 9.72 -3.35
CA ARG A 74 -9.22 9.57 -2.10
C ARG A 74 -9.34 8.10 -1.71
N ARG A 75 -9.71 7.22 -2.65
CA ARG A 75 -9.93 5.79 -2.42
C ARG A 75 -8.64 5.05 -2.08
N MET A 76 -7.58 5.21 -2.87
CA MET A 76 -6.31 4.54 -2.59
C MET A 76 -5.75 4.93 -1.20
N ARG A 77 -5.96 6.17 -0.74
CA ARG A 77 -5.48 6.64 0.57
C ARG A 77 -6.13 5.92 1.74
N LEU A 78 -7.29 5.30 1.56
CA LEU A 78 -7.96 4.53 2.61
C LEU A 78 -7.14 3.30 3.03
N TYR A 79 -6.37 2.74 2.11
CA TYR A 79 -5.53 1.56 2.37
C TYR A 79 -4.15 1.90 2.92
N LEU A 80 -3.70 3.17 2.81
CA LEU A 80 -2.37 3.54 3.29
C LEU A 80 -2.35 3.70 4.81
N ASP A 81 -1.32 3.13 5.44
CA ASP A 81 -0.95 3.49 6.81
C ASP A 81 -0.57 4.98 6.92
N PRO A 82 -0.61 5.59 8.12
CA PRO A 82 -0.28 7.00 8.30
C PRO A 82 1.07 7.43 7.71
N ASN A 83 2.12 6.61 7.87
CA ASN A 83 3.46 6.93 7.39
C ASN A 83 3.53 6.86 5.86
N ALA A 84 3.00 5.79 5.26
CA ALA A 84 2.92 5.69 3.79
C ALA A 84 2.06 6.80 3.19
N ARG A 85 0.98 7.21 3.88
CA ARG A 85 0.15 8.35 3.44
C ARG A 85 0.94 9.66 3.46
N THR A 86 1.71 9.92 4.52
CA THR A 86 2.58 11.09 4.57
C THR A 86 3.67 11.04 3.51
N ALA A 87 4.31 9.89 3.28
CA ALA A 87 5.30 9.72 2.23
C ALA A 87 4.70 10.01 0.84
N TYR A 88 3.54 9.45 0.55
CA TYR A 88 2.78 9.71 -0.67
C TYR A 88 2.43 11.20 -0.83
N ASP A 89 1.91 11.84 0.22
CA ASP A 89 1.54 13.25 0.18
C ASP A 89 2.76 14.16 -0.05
N ASN A 90 3.92 13.82 0.52
CA ASN A 90 5.16 14.55 0.33
C ASN A 90 5.75 14.38 -1.08
N GLU A 91 5.73 13.16 -1.62
CA GLU A 91 6.27 12.85 -2.94
C GLU A 91 5.38 13.38 -4.07
N PHE A 92 4.07 13.11 -4.00
CA PHE A 92 3.14 13.44 -5.07
C PHE A 92 2.55 14.85 -4.93
N ASN A 93 2.50 15.42 -3.73
CA ASN A 93 1.84 16.69 -3.42
C ASN A 93 0.50 16.86 -4.17
N PRO A 94 -0.56 16.11 -3.79
CA PRO A 94 -1.81 16.07 -4.54
C PRO A 94 -2.46 17.44 -4.78
N SER A 95 -2.24 18.39 -3.86
CA SER A 95 -2.79 19.75 -3.95
C SER A 95 -2.25 20.55 -5.13
N VAL A 96 -1.05 20.21 -5.62
CA VAL A 96 -0.41 20.85 -6.77
C VAL A 96 -0.55 19.97 -8.02
N SER A 97 -0.21 18.69 -7.90
CA SER A 97 -0.10 17.77 -9.05
C SER A 97 -1.45 17.45 -9.70
N ILE A 98 -2.54 17.36 -8.93
CA ILE A 98 -3.86 17.06 -9.50
C ILE A 98 -4.40 18.23 -10.36
N PRO A 99 -4.42 19.49 -9.87
CA PRO A 99 -4.80 20.62 -10.71
C PRO A 99 -3.96 20.75 -11.99
N GLN A 100 -2.63 20.59 -11.89
CA GLN A 100 -1.74 20.63 -13.05
C GLN A 100 -2.07 19.53 -14.07
N TYR A 101 -2.24 18.29 -13.61
CA TYR A 101 -2.64 17.17 -14.47
C TYR A 101 -3.96 17.43 -15.19
N LYS A 102 -4.96 18.00 -14.51
CA LYS A 102 -6.26 18.34 -15.14
C LYS A 102 -6.13 19.41 -16.22
N GLN A 103 -5.24 20.39 -16.04
CA GLN A 103 -5.03 21.49 -16.97
C GLN A 103 -4.17 21.10 -18.18
N CYS A 104 -3.30 20.10 -18.03
CA CYS A 104 -2.42 19.61 -19.08
C CYS A 104 -3.20 19.01 -20.26
N ALA A 105 -3.28 19.70 -21.40
CA ALA A 105 -4.06 19.27 -22.57
C ALA A 105 -3.54 17.96 -23.18
N ASP A 106 -2.22 17.78 -23.17
CA ASP A 106 -1.52 16.68 -23.85
C ASP A 106 -1.13 15.53 -22.92
N CYS A 107 -1.44 15.62 -21.63
CA CYS A 107 -1.18 14.53 -20.69
C CYS A 107 -2.05 13.32 -21.03
N GLU A 108 -1.39 12.17 -21.14
CA GLU A 108 -2.03 10.89 -21.40
C GLU A 108 -2.98 10.50 -20.27
N GLU A 109 -4.13 9.93 -20.65
CA GLU A 109 -5.07 9.30 -19.75
C GLU A 109 -5.06 7.79 -19.97
N PHE A 110 -4.99 7.02 -18.89
CA PHE A 110 -5.07 5.57 -18.95
C PHE A 110 -5.76 5.01 -17.72
N ASP A 111 -6.48 3.92 -17.93
CA ASP A 111 -6.95 3.03 -16.87
C ASP A 111 -5.87 1.98 -16.56
N ASN A 112 -6.04 1.23 -15.49
CA ASN A 112 -5.15 0.17 -15.06
C ASN A 112 -5.87 -1.18 -15.08
N ARG A 113 -5.26 -2.17 -15.72
CA ARG A 113 -5.75 -3.55 -15.70
C ARG A 113 -4.72 -4.45 -15.03
N ILE A 114 -5.10 -5.07 -13.92
CA ILE A 114 -4.27 -6.06 -13.24
C ILE A 114 -4.25 -7.34 -14.06
N THR A 115 -3.05 -7.86 -14.32
CA THR A 115 -2.82 -9.07 -15.10
C THR A 115 -2.45 -10.24 -14.21
N GLU A 116 -1.73 -10.02 -13.12
CA GLU A 116 -1.25 -11.06 -12.22
C GLU A 116 -1.07 -10.51 -10.79
N ILE A 117 -1.29 -11.36 -9.80
CA ILE A 117 -0.91 -11.11 -8.41
C ILE A 117 -0.12 -12.32 -7.95
N ILE A 118 1.11 -12.07 -7.51
CA ILE A 118 2.03 -13.08 -7.00
C ILE A 118 2.12 -12.85 -5.50
N ASP A 119 1.60 -13.79 -4.73
CA ASP A 119 1.74 -13.80 -3.28
C ASP A 119 3.11 -14.34 -2.89
N ASN A 120 3.91 -13.50 -2.25
CA ASN A 120 5.25 -13.84 -1.79
C ASN A 120 5.27 -14.22 -0.29
N GLY A 121 4.09 -14.28 0.35
CA GLY A 121 3.88 -14.75 1.71
C GLY A 121 3.90 -13.65 2.78
N CYS A 122 3.64 -14.08 4.01
CA CYS A 122 3.60 -13.22 5.18
C CYS A 122 4.59 -13.63 6.27
N HIS A 123 5.09 -12.64 7.00
CA HIS A 123 5.99 -12.79 8.13
C HIS A 123 5.39 -12.15 9.39
N ALA A 124 5.27 -12.92 10.47
CA ALA A 124 4.94 -12.36 11.77
C ALA A 124 6.17 -11.73 12.44
N TRP A 125 6.00 -10.53 12.98
CA TRP A 125 7.04 -9.78 13.66
C TRP A 125 6.94 -9.93 15.19
N LYS A 126 8.00 -9.50 15.89
CA LYS A 126 8.11 -9.62 17.36
C LYS A 126 7.08 -8.78 18.12
N ASP A 127 6.57 -7.74 17.48
CA ASP A 127 5.49 -6.89 17.96
C ASP A 127 4.11 -7.49 17.69
N GLY A 128 4.03 -8.69 17.11
CA GLY A 128 2.75 -9.33 16.81
C GLY A 128 2.02 -8.66 15.65
N SER A 129 2.69 -7.96 14.74
CA SER A 129 2.11 -7.66 13.43
C SER A 129 2.37 -8.80 12.44
N ILE A 130 1.53 -8.92 11.41
CA ILE A 130 1.74 -9.83 10.28
C ILE A 130 1.96 -8.97 9.04
N HIS A 131 3.17 -8.99 8.50
CA HIS A 131 3.54 -8.24 7.32
C HIS A 131 3.56 -9.18 6.12
N CYS A 132 2.74 -8.88 5.13
CA CYS A 132 2.62 -9.62 3.90
C CYS A 132 3.25 -8.87 2.73
N TYR A 133 3.72 -9.63 1.74
CA TYR A 133 4.34 -9.08 0.55
C TYR A 133 3.71 -9.70 -0.70
N VAL A 134 3.31 -8.84 -1.65
CA VAL A 134 2.79 -9.25 -2.94
C VAL A 134 3.48 -8.49 -4.06
N GLU A 135 3.61 -9.13 -5.21
CA GLU A 135 3.95 -8.46 -6.46
C GLU A 135 2.69 -8.41 -7.33
N ILE A 136 2.26 -7.20 -7.70
CA ILE A 136 1.10 -7.00 -8.55
C ILE A 136 1.56 -6.52 -9.91
N ARG A 137 1.26 -7.31 -10.94
CA ARG A 137 1.54 -6.94 -12.34
C ARG A 137 0.30 -6.36 -12.96
N SER A 138 0.47 -5.26 -13.68
CA SER A 138 -0.63 -4.61 -14.38
C SER A 138 -0.16 -4.01 -15.70
N GLU A 139 -1.14 -3.66 -16.54
CA GLU A 139 -0.92 -2.91 -17.77
C GLU A 139 -1.80 -1.66 -17.80
N SER A 140 -1.30 -0.60 -18.45
CA SER A 140 -2.14 0.53 -18.80
C SER A 140 -3.11 0.14 -19.90
N VAL A 141 -4.34 0.65 -19.77
CA VAL A 141 -5.36 0.62 -20.80
C VAL A 141 -5.54 2.05 -21.29
N PRO A 142 -5.08 2.39 -22.51
CA PRO A 142 -5.16 3.75 -23.02
C PRO A 142 -6.60 4.27 -23.04
N VAL A 143 -6.81 5.46 -22.48
CA VAL A 143 -8.07 6.21 -22.56
C VAL A 143 -7.90 7.36 -23.53
N ARG A 144 -6.79 8.11 -23.41
CA ARG A 144 -6.46 9.22 -24.31
C ARG A 144 -4.93 9.40 -24.45
N PRO A 145 -4.38 9.38 -25.67
CA PRO A 145 -5.03 8.94 -26.90
C PRO A 145 -5.35 7.43 -26.83
N ALA A 146 -6.44 6.99 -27.44
CA ALA A 146 -6.92 5.60 -27.33
C ALA A 146 -5.96 4.55 -27.93
N ASN A 147 -4.99 4.99 -28.74
CA ASN A 147 -3.98 4.17 -29.38
C ASN A 147 -2.58 4.34 -28.76
N ALA A 148 -2.47 4.94 -27.56
CA ALA A 148 -1.19 5.02 -26.86
C ALA A 148 -0.59 3.63 -26.62
N ALA A 149 0.73 3.56 -26.53
CA ALA A 149 1.42 2.32 -26.17
C ALA A 149 0.98 1.87 -24.78
N LYS A 150 0.74 0.56 -24.62
CA LYS A 150 0.48 -0.02 -23.31
C LYS A 150 1.78 -0.03 -22.51
N LYS A 151 1.68 0.33 -21.23
CA LYS A 151 2.79 0.32 -20.27
C LYS A 151 2.57 -0.84 -19.33
N GLN A 152 3.61 -1.60 -19.02
CA GLN A 152 3.56 -2.66 -18.02
C GLN A 152 4.16 -2.17 -16.71
N PHE A 153 3.49 -2.52 -15.62
CA PHE A 153 3.89 -2.13 -14.27
C PHE A 153 4.07 -3.38 -13.42
N VAL A 154 5.12 -3.35 -12.59
CA VAL A 154 5.30 -4.26 -11.47
C VAL A 154 5.27 -3.43 -10.20
N SER A 155 4.26 -3.69 -9.37
CA SER A 155 4.04 -3.01 -8.10
C SER A 155 4.31 -3.98 -6.95
N PRO A 156 5.53 -3.97 -6.37
CA PRO A 156 5.75 -4.61 -5.09
C PRO A 156 4.94 -3.86 -4.02
N VAL A 157 4.08 -4.56 -3.28
CA VAL A 157 3.25 -3.99 -2.23
C VAL A 157 3.50 -4.77 -0.94
N SER A 158 3.84 -4.03 0.11
CA SER A 158 3.95 -4.55 1.47
C SER A 158 2.79 -4.02 2.29
N TYR A 159 2.07 -4.93 2.96
CA TYR A 159 0.89 -4.60 3.74
C TYR A 159 0.86 -5.36 5.06
N GLU A 160 0.19 -4.79 6.05
CA GLU A 160 -0.11 -5.42 7.32
C GLU A 160 -1.58 -5.85 7.33
N GLU A 161 -1.87 -7.03 7.89
CA GLU A 161 -3.24 -7.39 8.24
C GLU A 161 -3.63 -6.71 9.56
N VAL A 162 -4.65 -5.86 9.48
CA VAL A 162 -5.16 -5.07 10.61
C VAL A 162 -6.63 -5.41 10.86
N ILE A 163 -7.13 -5.02 12.03
CA ILE A 163 -8.56 -5.08 12.34
C ILE A 163 -9.13 -3.67 12.21
N ASP A 164 -10.10 -3.50 11.32
CA ASP A 164 -10.78 -2.22 11.11
C ASP A 164 -11.63 -1.81 12.35
N PRO A 165 -12.13 -0.56 12.42
CA PRO A 165 -12.98 -0.12 13.53
C PRO A 165 -14.29 -0.91 13.68
N ALA A 166 -14.72 -1.63 12.65
CA ALA A 166 -15.88 -2.52 12.67
C ALA A 166 -15.54 -3.94 13.15
N GLY A 167 -14.27 -4.22 13.49
CA GLY A 167 -13.81 -5.50 13.98
C GLY A 167 -13.50 -6.53 12.89
N LYS A 168 -13.36 -6.12 11.62
CA LYS A 168 -13.10 -6.99 10.48
C LYS A 168 -11.62 -6.94 10.05
N PRO A 169 -11.05 -8.05 9.55
CA PRO A 169 -9.77 -8.02 8.87
C PRO A 169 -9.79 -7.02 7.71
N ALA A 170 -8.71 -6.25 7.59
CA ALA A 170 -8.45 -5.30 6.52
C ALA A 170 -6.95 -5.22 6.25
N ILE A 171 -6.55 -4.61 5.14
CA ILE A 171 -5.14 -4.36 4.82
C ILE A 171 -4.73 -2.92 5.16
N ALA A 172 -3.51 -2.76 5.67
CA ALA A 172 -2.83 -1.48 5.78
C ALA A 172 -1.52 -1.52 4.99
N ILE A 173 -1.47 -0.81 3.86
CA ILE A 173 -0.31 -0.74 2.99
C ILE A 173 0.68 0.25 3.57
N PHE A 174 1.89 -0.24 3.88
CA PHE A 174 2.95 0.57 4.47
C PHE A 174 4.12 0.83 3.53
N SER A 175 4.17 0.13 2.39
CA SER A 175 5.13 0.42 1.32
C SER A 175 4.60 -0.09 -0.02
N ASP A 176 4.65 0.77 -1.03
CA ASP A 176 4.50 0.41 -2.44
C ASP A 176 5.73 0.86 -3.22
N GLY A 177 6.10 0.08 -4.23
CA GLY A 177 7.10 0.45 -5.21
C GLY A 177 6.54 0.38 -6.62
N THR A 178 7.31 0.82 -7.61
CA THR A 178 6.91 0.72 -9.01
C THR A 178 8.13 0.52 -9.87
N GLN A 179 8.06 -0.51 -10.70
CA GLN A 179 8.97 -0.70 -11.81
C GLN A 179 8.13 -0.65 -13.09
N ILE A 180 8.44 0.30 -13.96
CA ILE A 180 7.90 0.33 -15.32
C ILE A 180 8.81 -0.60 -16.12
N LEU A 181 8.27 -1.69 -16.65
CA LEU A 181 9.08 -2.72 -17.33
C LEU A 181 9.52 -2.31 -18.75
N ASP A 182 9.12 -1.13 -19.20
CA ASP A 182 9.49 -0.57 -20.50
C ASP A 182 10.35 0.69 -20.27
N ASP A 183 11.67 0.50 -20.25
CA ASP A 183 12.72 1.46 -19.85
C ASP A 183 12.79 2.75 -20.70
N ASN A 184 11.94 2.89 -21.73
CA ASN A 184 11.94 4.04 -22.64
C ASN A 184 10.92 5.14 -22.29
N GLN A 185 10.26 5.06 -21.13
CA GLN A 185 9.23 6.02 -20.73
C GLN A 185 9.60 6.70 -19.40
N PRO A 186 9.53 8.04 -19.29
CA PRO A 186 9.85 8.75 -18.05
C PRO A 186 8.94 8.28 -16.91
N SER A 187 9.50 8.19 -15.70
CA SER A 187 8.70 7.83 -14.52
C SER A 187 7.63 8.89 -14.26
N MET A 188 6.57 8.53 -13.53
CA MET A 188 5.53 9.48 -13.10
C MET A 188 6.12 10.71 -12.39
N ALA A 189 7.15 10.51 -11.57
CA ALA A 189 7.85 11.59 -10.90
C ALA A 189 8.61 12.50 -11.88
N ASP A 190 9.19 11.93 -12.94
CA ASP A 190 9.86 12.70 -13.99
C ASP A 190 8.86 13.49 -14.85
N CYS A 191 7.69 12.89 -15.10
CA CYS A 191 6.62 13.52 -15.84
C CYS A 191 6.01 14.71 -15.09
N LEU A 192 5.82 14.57 -13.77
CA LEU A 192 5.32 15.65 -12.91
C LEU A 192 6.38 16.74 -12.65
N ARG A 193 7.67 16.36 -12.54
CA ARG A 193 8.78 17.34 -12.52
C ARG A 193 8.86 18.13 -13.82
N ALA A 194 8.82 17.45 -14.97
CA ALA A 194 8.81 18.10 -16.28
C ALA A 194 7.61 19.06 -16.42
N ALA A 195 6.41 18.64 -16.01
CA ALA A 195 5.22 19.49 -16.02
C ALA A 195 5.34 20.70 -15.09
N ALA A 196 6.02 20.58 -13.93
CA ALA A 196 6.31 21.71 -13.05
C ALA A 196 7.34 22.69 -13.65
N ASP A 197 8.25 22.19 -14.49
CA ASP A 197 9.26 22.97 -15.20
C ASP A 197 8.74 23.57 -16.53
N GLY A 198 7.49 23.28 -16.91
CA GLY A 198 6.86 23.77 -18.14
C GLY A 198 7.20 22.96 -19.39
N ASP A 199 7.99 21.90 -19.25
CA ASP A 199 8.29 20.94 -20.30
C ASP A 199 7.25 19.83 -20.24
N GLY A 200 6.34 19.78 -21.22
CA GLY A 200 5.31 18.74 -21.28
C GLY A 200 5.88 17.33 -21.18
N CYS A 201 5.05 16.39 -20.72
CA CYS A 201 5.30 14.94 -20.61
C CYS A 201 5.51 14.23 -21.97
N SER A 202 6.27 14.81 -22.90
CA SER A 202 6.49 14.26 -24.24
C SER A 202 7.95 13.87 -24.44
N ARG A 203 8.25 12.60 -24.14
CA ARG A 203 9.26 11.82 -24.86
C ARG A 203 8.71 10.42 -25.12
#